data_AF-A0AA91ZTT2-F1
#
_entry.id   AF-A0AA91ZTT2-F1
#
_cell.length_a   1.000
_cell.length_b   1.000
_cell.length_c   1.000
_cell.angle_alpha   90.00
_cell.angle_beta   90.00
_cell.angle_gamma   90.00
#
_symmetry.space_group_name_H-M   'P 1'
#
loop_
_entity.id
_entity.type
_entity.pdbx_description
1 polymer ?
#
loop_
_entity_poly.entity_id
_entity_poly.type
_entity_poly.pdbx_seq_one_letter_code
_entity_poly.pdbx_strand_id
1 'polypeptide(L)'
;MKLRNQLLLMNLLSTGIMLVAIWYSEMKMLLRPEQTQLFIGIVTVAMAFSTIIYWLLTRPITESIQNLIALTKEFSDRQFETMHRIGQGPKEFKELATAFQQMAKKLKEGFTKLEEGEKARTELIANISHDLRTPLASMQLMIEALQDDVIANPEMKMQYLTTIHKEIQRLSGLINDLFVLSKLEL
;
A
#
# COMPACT_ATOMS: atom_id res chain seq x y z
N MET A 1 3.58 25.14 -3.19
CA MET A 1 3.84 26.60 -3.08
C MET A 1 5.29 27.00 -3.34
N LYS A 2 6.31 26.26 -2.86
CA LYS A 2 7.73 26.66 -3.02
C LYS A 2 8.20 26.75 -4.50
N LEU A 3 7.84 25.79 -5.34
CA LEU A 3 8.29 25.74 -6.74
C LEU A 3 7.72 26.90 -7.59
N ARG A 4 6.45 27.25 -7.38
CA ARG A 4 5.78 28.36 -8.07
C ARG A 4 6.47 29.70 -7.79
N ASN A 5 6.80 29.94 -6.52
CA ASN A 5 7.45 31.17 -6.10
C ASN A 5 8.91 31.23 -6.59
N GLN A 6 9.62 30.10 -6.65
CA GLN A 6 10.98 30.04 -7.20
C GLN A 6 11.03 30.35 -8.70
N LEU A 7 10.10 29.83 -9.49
CA LEU A 7 10.03 30.11 -10.93
C LEU A 7 9.65 31.56 -11.22
N LEU A 8 8.70 32.13 -10.47
CA LEU A 8 8.35 33.56 -10.59
C LEU A 8 9.52 34.46 -10.17
N LEU A 9 10.25 34.10 -9.11
CA LEU A 9 11.45 34.81 -8.69
C LEU A 9 12.55 34.77 -9.76
N MET A 10 12.82 33.62 -10.37
CA MET A 10 13.80 33.51 -11.47
C MET A 10 13.41 34.35 -12.68
N ASN A 11 12.12 34.38 -13.02
CA ASN A 11 11.61 35.17 -14.14
C ASN A 11 11.78 36.68 -13.88
N LEU A 12 11.28 37.15 -12.73
CA LEU A 12 11.40 38.55 -12.31
C LEU A 12 12.85 39.02 -12.20
N LEU A 13 13.75 38.17 -11.68
CA LEU A 13 15.17 38.46 -11.59
C LEU A 13 15.79 38.63 -12.98
N SER A 14 15.52 37.70 -13.90
CA SER A 14 16.02 37.74 -15.28
C SER A 14 15.52 38.98 -16.03
N THR A 15 14.23 39.27 -15.97
CA THR A 15 13.64 40.47 -16.60
C THR A 15 14.21 41.75 -16.00
N GLY A 16 14.42 41.79 -14.68
CA GLY A 16 15.03 42.92 -13.99
C GLY A 16 16.47 43.19 -14.45
N ILE A 17 17.30 42.15 -14.55
CA ILE A 17 18.67 42.25 -15.07
C ILE A 17 18.66 42.79 -16.50
N MET A 18 17.73 42.31 -17.34
CA MET A 18 17.61 42.73 -18.73
C MET A 18 17.22 44.21 -18.86
N LEU A 19 16.27 44.70 -18.05
CA LEU A 19 15.87 46.10 -18.03
C LEU A 19 16.99 47.03 -17.55
N VAL A 20 17.74 46.61 -16.51
CA VAL A 20 18.89 47.39 -16.01
C VAL A 20 20.01 47.45 -17.05
N ALA A 21 20.27 46.37 -17.78
CA ALA A 21 21.25 46.35 -18.86
C ALA A 21 20.86 47.29 -20.01
N ILE A 22 19.58 47.29 -20.42
CA ILE A 22 19.06 48.20 -21.44
C ILE A 22 19.20 49.66 -20.98
N TRP A 23 18.78 49.97 -19.74
CA TRP A 23 18.89 51.31 -19.16
C TRP A 23 20.34 51.81 -19.06
N TYR A 24 21.25 50.96 -18.59
CA TYR A 24 22.68 51.28 -18.52
C TYR A 24 23.28 51.54 -19.91
N SER A 25 22.87 50.76 -20.91
CA SER A 25 23.32 50.91 -22.28
C SER A 25 22.83 52.19 -22.95
N GLU A 26 21.61 52.63 -22.63
CA GLU A 26 21.05 53.92 -23.07
C GLU A 26 21.79 55.10 -22.42
N MET A 27 22.02 55.05 -21.10
CA MET A 27 22.75 56.09 -20.35
C MET A 27 24.18 56.30 -20.87
N LYS A 28 24.86 55.22 -21.29
CA LYS A 28 26.22 55.28 -21.83
C LYS A 28 26.29 55.60 -23.32
N MET A 29 25.15 55.88 -24.00
CA MET A 29 25.06 56.07 -25.46
C MET A 29 25.73 54.94 -26.26
N LEU A 30 25.73 53.72 -25.73
CA LEU A 30 26.35 52.57 -26.38
C LEU A 30 25.48 52.02 -27.53
N LEU A 31 24.20 52.37 -27.55
CA LEU A 31 23.21 51.95 -28.54
C LEU A 31 22.60 53.16 -29.24
N ARG A 32 22.33 53.00 -30.55
CA ARG A 32 21.54 53.99 -31.30
C ARG A 32 20.07 53.94 -30.86
N PRO A 33 19.32 55.05 -30.93
CA PRO A 33 17.91 55.10 -30.52
C PRO A 33 17.01 54.11 -31.31
N GLU A 34 17.40 53.73 -32.52
CA GLU A 34 16.70 52.71 -33.31
C GLU A 34 16.91 51.29 -32.73
N GLN A 35 18.07 51.03 -32.11
CA GLN A 35 18.39 49.73 -31.53
C GLN A 35 17.69 49.50 -30.19
N THR A 36 17.49 50.56 -29.38
CA THR A 36 16.81 50.45 -28.08
C THR A 36 15.34 50.04 -28.24
N GLN A 37 14.63 50.57 -29.26
CA GLN A 37 13.26 50.16 -29.56
C GLN A 37 13.15 48.67 -29.92
N LEU A 38 14.11 48.14 -30.69
CA LEU A 38 14.16 46.71 -31.03
C LEU A 38 14.37 45.85 -29.78
N PHE A 39 15.29 46.23 -28.88
CA PHE A 39 15.53 45.49 -27.64
C PHE A 39 14.30 45.49 -26.71
N ILE A 40 13.61 46.63 -26.57
CA ILE A 40 12.39 46.72 -25.76
C ILE A 40 11.29 45.80 -26.34
N GLY A 41 11.13 45.77 -27.67
CA GLY A 41 10.20 44.87 -28.34
C GLY A 41 10.50 43.40 -28.05
N ILE A 42 11.76 42.99 -28.16
CA ILE A 42 12.21 41.61 -27.86
C ILE A 42 11.92 41.23 -26.40
N VAL A 43 12.23 42.11 -25.44
CA VAL A 43 11.97 41.85 -24.02
C VAL A 43 10.48 41.70 -23.74
N THR A 44 9.64 42.52 -24.37
CA THR A 44 8.18 42.47 -24.20
C THR A 44 7.61 41.14 -24.71
N VAL A 45 8.04 40.72 -25.90
CA VAL A 45 7.65 39.42 -26.48
C VAL A 45 8.14 38.26 -25.61
N ALA A 46 9.39 38.31 -25.15
CA ALA A 46 9.94 37.28 -24.27
C ALA A 46 9.17 37.18 -22.95
N MET A 47 8.76 38.30 -22.37
CA MET A 47 7.97 38.34 -21.14
C MET A 47 6.56 37.77 -21.34
N ALA A 48 5.90 38.11 -22.45
CA ALA A 48 4.60 37.54 -22.80
C ALA A 48 4.69 36.02 -23.01
N PHE A 49 5.70 35.57 -23.77
CA PHE A 49 5.94 34.15 -24.04
C PHE A 49 6.23 33.36 -22.76
N SER A 50 7.03 33.94 -21.86
CA SER A 50 7.35 33.34 -20.56
C SER A 50 6.11 33.20 -19.66
N THR A 51 5.22 34.19 -19.68
CA THR A 51 3.94 34.16 -18.93
C THR A 51 3.02 33.07 -19.46
N ILE A 52 2.94 32.92 -20.79
CA ILE A 52 2.15 31.86 -21.46
C ILE A 52 2.69 30.48 -21.09
N ILE A 53 4.01 30.27 -21.21
CA ILE A 53 4.68 29.02 -20.82
C ILE A 53 4.40 28.68 -19.36
N TYR A 54 4.51 29.66 -18.47
CA TYR A 54 4.22 29.48 -17.06
C TYR A 54 2.78 29.01 -16.83
N TRP A 55 1.80 29.64 -17.47
CA TRP A 55 0.39 29.28 -17.34
C TRP A 55 0.08 27.89 -17.90
N LEU A 56 0.69 27.54 -19.04
CA LEU A 56 0.41 26.32 -19.79
C LEU A 56 1.10 25.07 -19.21
N LEU A 57 2.34 25.19 -18.70
CA LEU A 57 3.08 24.06 -18.12
C LEU A 57 2.94 23.94 -16.60
N THR A 58 3.02 25.05 -15.85
CA THR A 58 3.19 24.97 -14.39
C THR A 58 1.91 24.60 -13.67
N ARG A 59 0.77 25.11 -14.16
CA ARG A 59 -0.54 24.94 -13.52
C ARG A 59 -1.02 23.48 -13.54
N PRO A 60 -1.10 22.78 -14.69
CA PRO A 60 -1.59 21.40 -14.72
C PRO A 60 -0.66 20.44 -13.97
N ILE A 61 0.66 20.63 -14.03
CA ILE A 61 1.62 19.79 -13.29
C ILE A 61 1.39 19.89 -11.78
N THR A 62 1.20 21.11 -11.27
CA THR A 62 0.99 21.32 -9.83
C THR A 62 -0.31 20.68 -9.36
N GLU A 63 -1.39 20.81 -10.13
CA GLU A 63 -2.69 20.20 -9.84
C GLU A 63 -2.62 18.66 -9.88
N SER A 64 -1.95 18.09 -10.89
CA SER A 64 -1.75 16.64 -10.98
C SER A 64 -0.91 16.08 -9.82
N ILE A 65 0.15 16.77 -9.39
CA ILE A 65 0.98 16.35 -8.24
C ILE A 65 0.17 16.39 -6.94
N GLN A 66 -0.63 17.43 -6.71
CA GLN A 66 -1.46 17.53 -5.51
C GLN A 66 -2.53 16.43 -5.46
N ASN A 67 -3.13 16.11 -6.61
CA ASN A 67 -4.06 14.99 -6.72
C ASN A 67 -3.38 13.65 -6.41
N LEU A 68 -2.17 13.41 -6.93
CA LEU A 68 -1.40 12.20 -6.60
C LEU A 68 -1.05 12.12 -5.11
N ILE A 69 -0.59 13.22 -4.50
CA ILE A 69 -0.29 13.26 -3.06
C ILE A 69 -1.56 12.98 -2.24
N ALA A 70 -2.70 13.54 -2.64
CA ALA A 70 -3.98 13.30 -1.98
C ALA A 70 -4.38 11.82 -2.08
N LEU A 71 -4.25 11.21 -3.26
CA LEU A 71 -4.49 9.78 -3.47
C LEU A 71 -3.57 8.91 -2.63
N THR A 72 -2.29 9.27 -2.48
CA THR A 72 -1.35 8.55 -1.61
C THR A 72 -1.67 8.72 -0.13
N LYS A 73 -2.20 9.88 0.29
CA LYS A 73 -2.57 10.11 1.68
C LYS A 73 -3.84 9.36 2.06
N GLU A 74 -4.82 9.28 1.17
CA GLU A 74 -6.07 8.54 1.36
C GLU A 74 -5.82 7.02 1.42
N PHE A 75 -4.76 6.53 0.75
CA PHE A 75 -4.29 5.15 0.84
C PHE A 75 -3.86 4.72 2.26
N SER A 76 -3.54 5.68 3.15
CA SER A 76 -3.14 5.38 4.53
C SER A 76 -4.28 4.84 5.40
N ASP A 77 -5.55 5.12 5.05
CA ASP A 77 -6.70 4.87 5.93
C ASP A 77 -7.54 3.65 5.50
N ARG A 78 -6.96 2.71 4.73
CA ARG A 78 -7.60 1.46 4.23
C ARG A 78 -8.82 1.66 3.29
N GLN A 79 -9.04 2.87 2.77
CA GLN A 79 -10.15 3.16 1.85
C GLN A 79 -9.68 3.04 0.39
N PHE A 80 -9.73 1.82 -0.14
CA PHE A 80 -9.30 1.52 -1.51
C PHE A 80 -10.32 1.90 -2.61
N GLU A 81 -11.44 2.53 -2.25
CA GLU A 81 -12.62 2.68 -3.11
C GLU A 81 -12.66 4.03 -3.88
N THR A 82 -11.92 5.05 -3.44
CA THR A 82 -12.15 6.43 -3.92
C THR A 82 -11.36 6.85 -5.17
N MET A 83 -10.71 5.91 -5.87
CA MET A 83 -9.81 6.21 -6.99
C MET A 83 -10.55 6.47 -8.31
N HIS A 84 -11.40 7.52 -8.37
CA HIS A 84 -12.24 7.83 -9.55
C HIS A 84 -11.92 9.14 -10.27
N ARG A 85 -10.80 9.80 -9.98
CA ARG A 85 -10.46 11.11 -10.59
C ARG A 85 -9.04 11.19 -11.16
N ILE A 86 -8.70 10.30 -12.08
CA ILE A 86 -7.50 10.47 -12.94
C ILE A 86 -7.97 10.98 -14.31
N GLY A 87 -8.54 12.19 -14.33
CA GLY A 87 -9.14 12.75 -15.54
C GLY A 87 -8.25 13.75 -16.29
N GLN A 88 -7.40 14.50 -15.58
CA GLN A 88 -6.80 15.71 -16.13
C GLN A 88 -5.31 15.81 -15.76
N GLY A 89 -4.46 15.69 -16.79
CA GLY A 89 -3.00 15.77 -16.67
C GLY A 89 -2.30 15.21 -17.92
N PRO A 90 -0.99 15.52 -18.10
CA PRO A 90 -0.15 14.93 -19.14
C PRO A 90 -0.15 13.39 -19.10
N LYS A 91 0.22 12.75 -20.22
CA LYS A 91 0.17 11.29 -20.40
C LYS A 91 0.97 10.56 -19.30
N GLU A 92 2.14 11.08 -18.96
CA GLU A 92 3.07 10.57 -17.96
C GLU A 92 2.42 10.47 -16.57
N PHE A 93 1.58 11.45 -16.21
CA PHE A 93 0.86 11.45 -14.93
C PHE A 93 -0.26 10.42 -14.90
N LYS A 94 -0.92 10.17 -16.04
CA LYS A 94 -1.93 9.10 -16.15
C LYS A 94 -1.29 7.72 -16.02
N GLU A 95 -0.14 7.50 -16.65
CA GLU A 95 0.63 6.26 -16.52
C GLU A 95 1.07 6.02 -15.07
N LEU A 96 1.63 7.03 -14.40
CA LEU A 96 2.03 6.94 -13.00
C LEU A 96 0.83 6.63 -12.08
N ALA A 97 -0.29 7.32 -12.28
CA ALA A 97 -1.50 7.10 -11.49
C ALA A 97 -2.06 5.68 -11.69
N THR A 98 -1.98 5.15 -12.92
CA THR A 98 -2.38 3.77 -13.25
C THR A 98 -1.45 2.75 -12.58
N ALA A 99 -0.14 2.99 -12.61
CA ALA A 99 0.84 2.13 -11.93
C ALA A 99 0.62 2.10 -10.41
N PHE A 100 0.35 3.26 -9.81
CA PHE A 100 0.00 3.37 -8.39
C PHE A 100 -1.28 2.60 -8.07
N GLN A 101 -2.31 2.71 -8.90
CA GLN A 101 -3.57 1.98 -8.73
C GLN A 101 -3.37 0.46 -8.80
N GLN A 102 -2.55 -0.03 -9.73
CA GLN A 102 -2.23 -1.46 -9.82
C GLN A 102 -1.51 -1.97 -8.57
N MET A 103 -0.55 -1.20 -8.05
CA MET A 103 0.13 -1.52 -6.80
C MET A 103 -0.85 -1.54 -5.61
N ALA A 104 -1.72 -0.52 -5.50
CA ALA A 104 -2.74 -0.44 -4.47
C ALA A 104 -3.69 -1.64 -4.49
N LYS A 105 -4.13 -2.06 -5.68
CA LYS A 105 -4.98 -3.24 -5.86
C LYS A 105 -4.26 -4.52 -5.42
N LYS A 106 -3.01 -4.72 -5.83
CA LYS A 106 -2.21 -5.89 -5.44
C LYS A 106 -1.98 -5.95 -3.92
N LEU A 107 -1.76 -4.80 -3.28
CA LEU A 107 -1.63 -4.73 -1.83
C LEU A 107 -2.94 -5.10 -1.13
N LYS A 108 -4.09 -4.58 -1.59
CA LYS A 108 -5.42 -4.96 -1.06
C LYS A 108 -5.64 -6.46 -1.16
N GLU A 109 -5.42 -7.04 -2.34
CA GLU A 109 -5.55 -8.48 -2.57
C GLU A 109 -4.61 -9.30 -1.67
N GLY A 110 -3.38 -8.82 -1.45
CA GLY A 110 -2.42 -9.44 -0.54
C GLY A 110 -2.88 -9.45 0.91
N PHE A 111 -3.39 -8.31 1.41
CA PHE A 111 -3.94 -8.22 2.76
C PHE A 111 -5.18 -9.10 2.95
N THR A 112 -6.10 -9.13 1.99
CA THR A 112 -7.29 -9.99 2.06
C THR A 112 -6.89 -11.47 2.12
N LYS A 113 -5.94 -11.91 1.29
CA LYS A 113 -5.45 -13.30 1.33
C LYS A 113 -4.77 -13.64 2.66
N LEU A 114 -4.01 -12.71 3.22
CA LEU A 114 -3.37 -12.90 4.52
C LEU A 114 -4.43 -13.05 5.63
N GLU A 115 -5.46 -12.21 5.63
CA GLU A 115 -6.56 -12.27 6.60
C GLU A 115 -7.38 -13.56 6.47
N GLU A 116 -7.68 -13.98 5.24
CA GLU A 116 -8.33 -15.27 4.96
C GLU A 116 -7.48 -16.45 5.45
N GLY A 117 -6.17 -16.41 5.22
CA GLY A 117 -5.23 -17.43 5.69
C GLY A 117 -5.15 -17.51 7.22
N GLU A 118 -5.02 -16.37 7.91
CA GLU A 118 -5.01 -16.33 9.38
C GLU A 118 -6.33 -16.81 9.98
N LYS A 119 -7.46 -16.47 9.35
CA LYS A 119 -8.78 -16.97 9.77
C LYS A 119 -8.88 -18.49 9.60
N ALA A 120 -8.50 -19.01 8.43
CA ALA A 120 -8.51 -20.45 8.16
C ALA A 120 -7.60 -21.22 9.14
N ARG A 121 -6.40 -20.68 9.42
CA ARG A 121 -5.48 -21.23 10.42
C ARG A 121 -6.10 -21.26 11.82
N THR A 122 -6.77 -20.17 12.23
CA THR A 122 -7.43 -20.09 13.53
C THR A 122 -8.58 -21.09 13.66
N GLU A 123 -9.40 -21.22 12.61
CA GLU A 123 -10.49 -22.21 12.55
C GLU A 123 -9.96 -23.64 12.59
N LEU A 124 -8.88 -23.94 11.86
CA LEU A 124 -8.22 -25.25 11.89
C LEU A 124 -7.75 -25.62 13.29
N ILE A 125 -7.04 -24.71 13.98
CA ILE A 125 -6.54 -24.93 15.35
C ILE A 125 -7.71 -25.16 16.32
N ALA A 126 -8.79 -24.39 16.18
CA ALA A 126 -9.98 -24.53 17.02
C ALA A 126 -10.64 -25.91 16.82
N ASN A 127 -10.82 -26.34 15.56
CA ASN A 127 -11.42 -27.63 15.23
C ASN A 127 -10.57 -28.79 15.73
N ILE A 128 -9.25 -28.74 15.53
CA ILE A 128 -8.34 -29.78 16.05
C ILE A 128 -8.41 -29.82 17.57
N SER A 129 -8.37 -28.66 18.25
CA SER A 129 -8.46 -28.62 19.71
C SER A 129 -9.73 -29.26 20.25
N HIS A 130 -10.86 -29.09 19.54
CA HIS A 130 -12.13 -29.74 19.87
C HIS A 130 -12.06 -31.26 19.67
N ASP A 131 -11.52 -31.70 18.53
CA ASP A 131 -11.44 -33.11 18.17
C ASP A 131 -10.43 -33.90 19.01
N LEU A 132 -9.41 -33.24 19.58
CA LEU A 132 -8.50 -33.82 20.55
C LEU A 132 -9.11 -33.93 21.96
N ARG A 133 -9.93 -32.95 22.37
CA ARG A 133 -10.50 -32.88 23.73
C ARG A 133 -11.46 -34.04 24.02
N THR A 134 -12.29 -34.40 23.05
CA THR A 134 -13.33 -35.45 23.21
C THR A 134 -12.74 -36.83 23.53
N PRO A 135 -11.82 -37.40 22.73
CA PRO A 135 -11.21 -38.69 23.03
C PRO A 135 -10.32 -38.62 24.28
N LEU A 136 -9.68 -37.48 24.56
CA LEU A 136 -8.90 -37.30 25.78
C LEU A 136 -9.78 -37.43 27.04
N ALA A 137 -10.93 -36.75 27.06
CA ALA A 137 -11.89 -36.84 28.16
C ALA A 137 -12.45 -38.26 28.31
N SER A 138 -12.75 -38.93 27.19
CA SER A 138 -13.20 -40.34 27.19
C SER A 138 -12.15 -41.28 27.79
N MET A 139 -10.88 -41.17 27.36
CA MET A 139 -9.79 -41.95 27.92
C MET A 139 -9.58 -41.67 29.41
N GLN A 140 -9.67 -40.40 29.82
CA GLN A 140 -9.53 -40.02 31.22
C GLN A 140 -10.63 -40.66 32.08
N LEU A 141 -11.89 -40.61 31.64
CA LEU A 141 -13.01 -41.22 32.32
C LEU A 141 -12.91 -42.76 32.36
N MET A 142 -12.40 -43.38 31.30
CA MET A 142 -12.10 -44.82 31.27
C MET A 142 -10.98 -45.19 32.25
N ILE A 143 -9.93 -44.38 32.36
CA ILE A 143 -8.81 -44.61 33.29
C ILE A 143 -9.30 -44.44 34.74
N GLU A 144 -10.08 -43.40 35.04
CA GLU A 144 -10.68 -43.19 36.37
C GLU A 144 -11.56 -44.38 36.77
N ALA A 145 -12.42 -44.87 35.88
CA ALA A 145 -13.26 -46.04 36.13
C ALA A 145 -12.47 -47.34 36.38
N LEU A 146 -11.29 -47.48 35.75
CA LEU A 146 -10.38 -48.60 35.99
C LEU A 146 -9.63 -48.46 37.32
N GLN A 147 -9.27 -47.24 37.73
CA GLN A 147 -8.55 -46.95 38.97
C GLN A 147 -9.43 -47.09 40.21
N ASP A 148 -10.68 -46.64 40.12
CA ASP A 148 -11.66 -46.72 41.22
C ASP A 148 -12.23 -48.14 41.42
N ASP A 149 -11.74 -49.12 40.65
CA ASP A 149 -12.17 -50.52 40.64
C ASP A 149 -13.68 -50.71 40.40
N VAL A 150 -14.32 -49.69 39.79
CA VAL A 150 -15.76 -49.67 39.45
C VAL A 150 -16.09 -50.81 38.47
N ILE A 151 -15.12 -51.19 37.63
CA ILE A 151 -15.25 -52.31 36.70
C ILE A 151 -14.66 -53.58 37.31
N ALA A 152 -15.53 -54.45 37.85
CA ALA A 152 -15.10 -55.70 38.47
C ALA A 152 -14.75 -56.83 37.48
N ASN A 153 -15.31 -56.83 36.26
CA ASN A 153 -15.07 -57.89 35.27
C ASN A 153 -13.71 -57.71 34.55
N PRO A 154 -12.78 -58.69 34.64
CA PRO A 154 -11.51 -58.67 33.90
C PRO A 154 -11.64 -58.46 32.38
N GLU A 155 -12.68 -59.01 31.76
CA GLU A 155 -12.94 -58.89 30.32
C GLU A 155 -13.31 -57.45 29.95
N MET A 156 -14.14 -56.78 30.77
CA MET A 156 -14.46 -55.37 30.58
C MET A 156 -13.25 -54.46 30.82
N LYS A 157 -12.39 -54.77 31.81
CA LYS A 157 -11.13 -54.04 32.00
C LYS A 157 -10.26 -54.09 30.75
N MET A 158 -10.13 -55.28 30.13
CA MET A 158 -9.38 -55.44 28.88
C MET A 158 -10.01 -54.66 27.71
N GLN A 159 -11.34 -54.60 27.61
CA GLN A 159 -12.02 -53.80 26.59
C GLN A 159 -11.76 -52.29 26.74
N TYR A 160 -11.76 -51.77 27.97
CA TYR A 160 -11.44 -50.36 28.25
C TYR A 160 -10.00 -50.04 27.85
N LEU A 161 -9.03 -50.86 28.27
CA LEU A 161 -7.62 -50.71 27.88
C LEU A 161 -7.43 -50.76 26.36
N THR A 162 -8.17 -51.65 25.67
CA THR A 162 -8.14 -51.73 24.20
C THR A 162 -8.70 -50.46 23.56
N THR A 163 -9.78 -49.91 24.10
CA THR A 163 -10.39 -48.66 23.59
C THR A 163 -9.46 -47.47 23.81
N ILE A 164 -8.88 -47.34 25.01
CA ILE A 164 -7.87 -46.31 25.30
C ILE A 164 -6.71 -46.40 24.30
N HIS A 165 -6.19 -47.61 24.05
CA HIS A 165 -5.09 -47.78 23.10
C HIS A 165 -5.47 -47.32 21.67
N LYS A 166 -6.69 -47.63 21.22
CA LYS A 166 -7.20 -47.15 19.92
C LYS A 166 -7.33 -45.64 19.86
N GLU A 167 -7.82 -44.99 20.91
CA GLU A 167 -7.92 -43.53 20.96
C GLU A 167 -6.54 -42.86 20.96
N ILE A 168 -5.54 -43.42 21.66
CA ILE A 168 -4.15 -42.96 21.58
C ILE A 168 -3.61 -43.04 20.14
N GLN A 169 -3.83 -44.17 19.45
CA GLN A 169 -3.40 -44.33 18.06
C GLN A 169 -4.08 -43.30 17.13
N ARG A 170 -5.38 -43.07 17.32
CA ARG A 170 -6.14 -42.07 16.57
C ARG A 170 -5.62 -40.66 16.79
N LEU A 171 -5.37 -40.27 18.04
CA LEU A 171 -4.81 -38.97 18.41
C LEU A 171 -3.41 -38.77 17.80
N SER A 172 -2.57 -39.81 17.83
CA SER A 172 -1.25 -39.78 17.22
C SER A 172 -1.33 -39.54 15.70
N GLY A 173 -2.29 -40.16 15.02
CA GLY A 173 -2.57 -39.92 13.60
C GLY A 173 -2.94 -38.47 13.32
N LEU A 174 -3.89 -37.90 14.07
CA LEU A 174 -4.31 -36.50 13.92
C LEU A 174 -3.15 -35.51 14.13
N ILE A 175 -2.28 -35.77 15.11
CA ILE A 175 -1.10 -34.94 15.36
C ILE A 175 -0.11 -35.03 14.18
N ASN A 176 0.08 -36.22 13.62
CA ASN A 176 0.95 -36.41 12.46
C ASN A 176 0.40 -35.71 11.21
N ASP A 177 -0.91 -35.78 10.99
CA ASP A 177 -1.58 -35.08 9.88
C ASP A 177 -1.42 -33.56 10.01
N LEU A 178 -1.54 -33.01 11.22
CA LEU A 178 -1.28 -31.60 11.50
C LEU A 178 0.18 -31.21 11.22
N PHE A 179 1.14 -32.07 11.59
CA PHE A 179 2.56 -31.82 11.33
C PHE A 179 2.86 -31.78 9.82
N VAL A 180 2.27 -32.70 9.05
CA VAL A 180 2.38 -32.71 7.58
C VAL A 180 1.78 -31.44 6.98
N LEU A 181 0.60 -31.01 7.45
CA LEU A 181 -0.03 -29.78 6.98
C LEU A 181 0.84 -28.55 7.24
N SER A 182 1.41 -28.44 8.45
CA SER A 182 2.27 -27.30 8.84
C SER A 182 3.55 -27.17 8.00
N LYS A 183 4.04 -28.27 7.43
CA LYS A 183 5.21 -28.28 6.54
C LYS A 183 4.90 -27.88 5.10
N LEU A 184 3.64 -28.00 4.67
CA LEU A 184 3.22 -27.61 3.33
C LEU A 184 2.92 -26.11 3.23
N GLU A 185 2.64 -25.46 4.36
CA GLU A 185 2.37 -24.02 4.46
C GLU A 185 3.64 -23.15 4.67
N LEU A 186 4.81 -23.77 4.90
CA LEU A 186 6.14 -23.14 5.05
C LEU A 186 6.94 -23.19 3.75
#